data_AF-D3D117-F1
#
_entry.id   AF-D3D117-F1
#
_cell.length_a   1.000
_cell.length_b   1.000
_cell.length_c   1.000
_cell.angle_alpha   90.00
_cell.angle_beta   90.00
_cell.angle_gamma   90.00
#
_symmetry.space_group_name_H-M   'P 1'
#
loop_
_entity.id
_entity.type
_entity.pdbx_description
1 polymer ?
#
loop_
_entity_poly.entity_id
_entity_poly.type
_entity_poly.pdbx_seq_one_letter_code
_entity_poly.pdbx_strand_id
1 'polypeptide(L)'
;MFTDRDRWKRRILELDPVVDHHEIYVISSGHEFPWDYRRALEFALFRTYCVPTISALLEATGEFRDRPQKRYDDTAVLMGELTAVGYDSPRGREALRVINRMHGRYAIDNDDMLYVLTTFIYEPIDWINAHGWRRLTEHETLAAFHFYREVGIRMGIRDIPADFDEFLSFKRAYERETFRFAESNRKIGTYTTEMFANWFPGPLRPAVRLGVRALLDETMLTAFGFDPAPAWMSRAAAGSLRARSAVVRQLPPRKKVKFAWNPRVRTYPGYPEGYQPRDLGAPPPPENLDEKWRNPSRTPA
;
A
#
# COMPACT_ATOMS: atom_id res chain seq x y z
N MET A 1 21.74 26.40 -0.74
CA MET A 1 22.71 25.82 0.20
C MET A 1 21.99 24.73 1.00
N PHE A 2 22.49 23.50 1.01
CA PHE A 2 21.86 22.41 1.74
C PHE A 2 22.06 22.57 3.26
N THR A 3 21.01 22.29 4.03
CA THR A 3 21.07 22.26 5.49
C THR A 3 21.27 20.82 5.99
N ASP A 4 21.49 20.60 7.30
CA ASP A 4 21.51 19.25 7.85
C ASP A 4 20.18 18.51 7.62
N ARG A 5 19.06 19.25 7.56
CA ARG A 5 17.74 18.70 7.20
C ARG A 5 17.75 17.99 5.85
N ASP A 6 18.57 18.44 4.90
CA ASP A 6 18.64 17.91 3.55
C ASP A 6 19.67 16.78 3.38
N ARG A 7 20.23 16.25 4.48
CA ARG A 7 21.23 15.17 4.46
C ARG A 7 20.81 13.99 3.57
N TRP A 8 19.60 13.47 3.77
CA TRP A 8 19.12 12.31 3.01
C TRP A 8 18.78 12.66 1.58
N LYS A 9 18.23 13.85 1.33
CA LYS A 9 18.05 14.35 -0.04
C LYS A 9 19.38 14.42 -0.79
N ARG A 10 20.46 14.88 -0.15
CA ARG A 10 21.80 14.87 -0.77
C ARG A 10 22.26 13.47 -1.12
N ARG A 11 22.19 12.53 -0.17
CA ARG A 11 22.55 11.12 -0.42
C ARG A 11 21.75 10.53 -1.58
N ILE A 12 20.44 10.78 -1.62
CA ILE A 12 19.56 10.32 -2.71
C ILE A 12 20.04 10.85 -4.06
N LEU A 13 20.45 12.12 -4.15
CA LEU A 13 20.90 12.74 -5.40
C LEU A 13 22.32 12.32 -5.83
N GLU A 14 23.05 11.59 -4.98
CA GLU A 14 24.36 11.00 -5.30
C GLU A 14 24.24 9.56 -5.84
N LEU A 15 23.05 8.96 -5.75
CA LEU A 15 22.77 7.57 -6.11
C LEU A 15 22.15 7.48 -7.50
N ASP A 16 22.36 6.37 -8.21
CA ASP A 16 21.70 6.12 -9.50
C ASP A 16 20.29 5.56 -9.25
N PRO A 17 19.21 6.17 -9.78
CA PRO A 17 17.84 5.74 -9.50
C PRO A 17 17.43 4.42 -10.13
N VAL A 18 18.23 3.85 -11.03
CA VAL A 18 18.02 2.54 -11.63
C VAL A 18 18.83 1.48 -10.91
N VAL A 19 20.11 1.75 -10.62
CA VAL A 19 21.01 0.77 -9.97
C VAL A 19 20.78 0.72 -8.46
N ASP A 20 20.68 1.88 -7.82
CA ASP A 20 20.60 2.04 -6.37
C ASP A 20 19.15 2.26 -5.87
N HIS A 21 18.16 1.89 -6.71
CA HIS A 21 16.74 2.14 -6.45
C HIS A 21 16.28 1.62 -5.08
N HIS A 22 16.81 0.48 -4.62
CA HIS A 22 16.47 -0.06 -3.31
C HIS A 22 16.98 0.83 -2.16
N GLU A 23 18.23 1.32 -2.23
CA GLU A 23 18.78 2.23 -1.22
C GLU A 23 18.00 3.55 -1.19
N ILE A 24 17.73 4.14 -2.36
CA ILE A 24 16.93 5.36 -2.47
C ILE A 24 15.54 5.15 -1.87
N TYR A 25 14.88 4.03 -2.18
CA TYR A 25 13.55 3.71 -1.66
C TYR A 25 13.54 3.52 -0.14
N VAL A 26 14.57 2.88 0.44
CA VAL A 26 14.77 2.79 1.90
C VAL A 26 14.95 4.17 2.52
N ILE A 27 15.76 5.05 1.91
CA ILE A 27 15.97 6.39 2.44
C ILE A 27 14.67 7.21 2.39
N SER A 28 14.00 7.22 1.23
CA SER A 28 12.76 7.97 1.02
C SER A 28 11.65 7.49 1.96
N SER A 29 11.38 6.18 1.98
CA SER A 29 10.31 5.60 2.79
C SER A 29 10.65 5.49 4.27
N GLY A 30 11.93 5.38 4.63
CA GLY A 30 12.34 5.06 5.99
C GLY A 30 12.82 6.27 6.81
N HIS A 31 13.52 7.20 6.17
CA HIS A 31 14.07 8.38 6.82
C HIS A 31 13.24 9.63 6.56
N GLU A 32 12.89 9.88 5.31
CA GLU A 32 12.29 11.14 4.88
C GLU A 32 10.78 11.17 5.15
N PHE A 33 10.05 10.15 4.67
CA PHE A 33 8.58 10.14 4.59
C PHE A 33 7.87 8.90 5.21
N PRO A 34 8.34 8.31 6.32
CA PRO A 34 7.80 7.02 6.81
C PRO A 34 6.34 7.02 7.21
N TRP A 35 5.81 8.17 7.63
CA TRP A 35 4.37 8.28 7.92
C TRP A 35 3.57 8.49 6.64
N ASP A 36 4.10 9.24 5.68
CA ASP A 36 3.41 9.57 4.43
C ASP A 36 3.31 8.33 3.53
N TYR A 37 4.38 7.54 3.36
CA TYR A 37 4.31 6.25 2.66
C TYR A 37 3.29 5.31 3.29
N ARG A 38 3.29 5.18 4.61
CA ARG A 38 2.32 4.33 5.31
C ARG A 38 0.89 4.77 5.05
N ARG A 39 0.62 6.07 5.19
CA ARG A 39 -0.72 6.63 5.00
C ARG A 39 -1.15 6.52 3.54
N ALA A 40 -0.26 6.79 2.59
CA ALA A 40 -0.54 6.64 1.17
C ALA A 40 -0.89 5.19 0.81
N LEU A 41 -0.10 4.21 1.29
CA LEU A 41 -0.36 2.79 1.04
C LEU A 41 -1.63 2.28 1.74
N GLU A 42 -1.98 2.83 2.91
CA GLU A 42 -3.28 2.59 3.55
C GLU A 42 -4.46 3.02 2.66
N PHE A 43 -4.33 4.11 1.88
CA PHE A 43 -5.34 4.56 0.92
C PHE A 43 -5.24 3.88 -0.45
N ALA A 44 -4.04 3.48 -0.87
CA ALA A 44 -3.83 2.65 -2.06
C ALA A 44 -4.65 1.35 -1.97
N LEU A 45 -4.72 0.75 -0.78
CA LEU A 45 -5.58 -0.40 -0.50
C LEU A 45 -7.06 -0.11 -0.84
N PHE A 46 -7.61 1.02 -0.39
CA PHE A 46 -8.98 1.40 -0.75
C PHE A 46 -9.15 1.49 -2.27
N ARG A 47 -8.15 2.01 -2.99
CA ARG A 47 -8.20 2.16 -4.44
C ARG A 47 -8.33 0.80 -5.13
N THR A 48 -7.63 -0.22 -4.66
CA THR A 48 -7.77 -1.59 -5.17
C THR A 48 -9.17 -2.18 -4.98
N TYR A 49 -9.90 -1.74 -3.94
CA TYR A 49 -11.25 -2.25 -3.65
C TYR A 49 -12.33 -1.60 -4.52
N CYS A 50 -11.99 -0.58 -5.31
CA CYS A 50 -12.90 0.02 -6.29
C CYS A 50 -13.05 -0.83 -7.56
N VAL A 51 -12.22 -1.87 -7.71
CA VAL A 51 -12.24 -2.84 -8.80
C VAL A 51 -13.14 -4.02 -8.43
N PRO A 52 -14.25 -4.27 -9.14
CA PRO A 52 -15.21 -5.31 -8.75
C PRO A 52 -14.66 -6.74 -8.75
N THR A 53 -13.76 -7.09 -9.67
CA THR A 53 -13.13 -8.42 -9.72
C THR A 53 -12.28 -8.68 -8.47
N ILE A 54 -11.46 -7.70 -8.09
CA ILE A 54 -10.66 -7.72 -6.86
C ILE A 54 -11.56 -7.79 -5.63
N SER A 55 -12.50 -6.87 -5.47
CA SER A 55 -13.34 -6.80 -4.26
C SER A 55 -14.23 -8.03 -4.10
N ALA A 56 -14.74 -8.61 -5.20
CA ALA A 56 -15.54 -9.83 -5.18
C ALA A 56 -14.72 -11.03 -4.70
N LEU A 57 -13.48 -11.17 -5.17
CA LEU A 57 -12.58 -12.21 -4.67
C LEU A 57 -12.29 -12.00 -3.17
N LEU A 58 -11.93 -10.78 -2.77
CA LEU A 58 -11.65 -10.46 -1.36
C LEU A 58 -12.84 -10.78 -0.45
N GLU A 59 -14.05 -10.42 -0.86
CA GLU A 59 -15.29 -10.75 -0.14
C GLU A 59 -15.51 -12.26 -0.08
N ALA A 60 -15.30 -12.98 -1.20
CA ALA A 60 -15.45 -14.43 -1.26
C ALA A 60 -14.46 -15.17 -0.34
N THR A 61 -13.25 -14.63 -0.12
CA THR A 61 -12.31 -15.22 0.84
C THR A 61 -12.75 -15.04 2.31
N GLY A 62 -13.57 -14.03 2.62
CA GLY A 62 -13.99 -13.69 3.98
C GLY A 62 -12.92 -13.04 4.86
N GLU A 63 -11.65 -13.02 4.45
CA GLU A 63 -10.54 -12.55 5.28
C GLU A 63 -10.66 -11.08 5.71
N PHE A 64 -11.18 -10.21 4.83
CA PHE A 64 -11.40 -8.80 5.15
C PHE A 64 -12.60 -8.58 6.07
N ARG A 65 -13.59 -9.47 6.05
CA ARG A 65 -14.73 -9.43 6.97
C ARG A 65 -14.32 -9.91 8.36
N ASP A 66 -13.64 -11.05 8.40
CA ASP A 66 -13.45 -11.81 9.64
C ASP A 66 -12.12 -11.46 10.34
N ARG A 67 -11.08 -11.10 9.57
CA ARG A 67 -9.73 -10.80 10.09
C ARG A 67 -9.06 -9.59 9.42
N PRO A 68 -9.74 -8.43 9.28
CA PRO A 68 -9.20 -7.28 8.58
C PRO A 68 -7.86 -6.80 9.15
N GLN A 69 -7.72 -6.75 10.48
CA GLN A 69 -6.48 -6.33 11.14
C GLN A 69 -5.28 -7.20 10.74
N LYS A 70 -5.47 -8.52 10.73
CA LYS A 70 -4.40 -9.46 10.35
C LYS A 70 -4.07 -9.32 8.86
N ARG A 71 -5.05 -9.10 7.98
CA ARG A 71 -4.78 -8.88 6.55
C ARG A 71 -3.99 -7.60 6.30
N TYR A 72 -4.33 -6.54 7.02
CA TYR A 72 -3.57 -5.29 7.02
C TYR A 72 -2.15 -5.51 7.53
N ASP A 73 -1.99 -6.12 8.70
CA ASP A 73 -0.68 -6.36 9.31
C ASP A 73 0.17 -7.31 8.46
N ASP A 74 -0.36 -8.40 7.90
CA ASP A 74 0.36 -9.30 6.99
C ASP A 74 0.89 -8.58 5.76
N THR A 75 0.05 -7.77 5.12
CA THR A 75 0.43 -7.02 3.92
C THR A 75 1.49 -6.00 4.27
N ALA A 76 1.26 -5.24 5.36
CA ALA A 76 2.23 -4.31 5.88
C ALA A 76 3.55 -5.04 6.07
N VAL A 77 3.57 -6.17 6.81
CA VAL A 77 4.68 -7.08 7.23
C VAL A 77 5.46 -7.70 6.06
N LEU A 78 4.80 -8.04 4.97
CA LEU A 78 5.49 -8.54 3.79
C LEU A 78 6.18 -7.41 3.02
N MET A 79 5.52 -6.27 2.85
CA MET A 79 6.05 -5.17 2.04
C MET A 79 7.29 -4.53 2.66
N GLY A 80 7.27 -4.26 3.96
CA GLY A 80 8.44 -3.68 4.61
C GLY A 80 9.63 -4.64 4.70
N GLU A 81 9.49 -5.95 4.43
CA GLU A 81 10.62 -6.90 4.46
C GLU A 81 11.37 -6.70 3.15
N LEU A 82 10.63 -6.64 2.05
CA LEU A 82 11.17 -6.24 0.74
C LEU A 82 11.84 -4.88 0.83
N THR A 83 11.20 -3.89 1.47
CA THR A 83 11.82 -2.57 1.64
C THR A 83 13.05 -2.62 2.53
N ALA A 84 13.01 -3.28 3.68
CA ALA A 84 14.10 -3.22 4.66
C ALA A 84 15.37 -3.92 4.20
N VAL A 85 15.24 -5.09 3.57
CA VAL A 85 16.38 -5.95 3.25
C VAL A 85 16.55 -6.22 1.75
N GLY A 86 15.62 -5.77 0.92
CA GLY A 86 15.65 -5.98 -0.53
C GLY A 86 15.11 -7.35 -0.92
N TYR A 87 14.51 -7.41 -2.10
CA TYR A 87 13.86 -8.61 -2.64
C TYR A 87 14.83 -9.79 -2.89
N ASP A 88 16.14 -9.52 -3.04
CA ASP A 88 17.18 -10.54 -3.28
C ASP A 88 17.90 -11.00 -2.00
N SER A 89 17.55 -10.45 -0.83
CA SER A 89 18.05 -11.01 0.43
C SER A 89 17.37 -12.35 0.74
N PRO A 90 17.95 -13.22 1.60
CA PRO A 90 17.29 -14.45 2.03
C PRO A 90 15.88 -14.23 2.59
N ARG A 91 15.72 -13.19 3.42
CA ARG A 91 14.47 -12.84 4.08
C ARG A 91 13.48 -12.14 3.14
N GLY A 92 13.95 -11.29 2.22
CA GLY A 92 13.13 -10.72 1.15
C GLY A 92 12.61 -11.76 0.17
N ARG A 93 13.44 -12.73 -0.24
CA ARG A 93 12.99 -13.88 -1.05
C ARG A 93 11.95 -14.71 -0.32
N GLU A 94 12.07 -14.89 0.99
CA GLU A 94 11.06 -15.59 1.78
C GLU A 94 9.73 -14.83 1.79
N ALA A 95 9.74 -13.51 2.00
CA ALA A 95 8.55 -12.67 1.89
C ALA A 95 7.91 -12.76 0.50
N LEU A 96 8.71 -12.70 -0.59
CA LEU A 96 8.22 -12.91 -1.96
C LEU A 96 7.56 -14.28 -2.16
N ARG A 97 8.14 -15.36 -1.62
CA ARG A 97 7.52 -16.69 -1.70
C ARG A 97 6.16 -16.72 -1.00
N VAL A 98 6.02 -16.02 0.12
CA VAL A 98 4.72 -15.90 0.81
C VAL A 98 3.72 -15.14 -0.04
N ILE A 99 4.11 -13.98 -0.58
CA ILE A 99 3.28 -13.18 -1.49
C ILE A 99 2.82 -14.04 -2.68
N ASN A 100 3.75 -14.70 -3.36
CA ASN A 100 3.46 -15.55 -4.53
C ASN A 100 2.59 -16.76 -4.18
N ARG A 101 2.80 -17.36 -3.01
CA ARG A 101 1.94 -18.45 -2.52
C ARG A 101 0.52 -17.97 -2.27
N MET A 102 0.34 -16.78 -1.69
CA MET A 102 -0.98 -16.24 -1.35
C MET A 102 -1.77 -15.87 -2.60
N HIS A 103 -1.15 -15.18 -3.55
CA HIS A 103 -1.81 -14.83 -4.82
C HIS A 103 -2.02 -16.06 -5.70
N GLY A 104 -1.04 -16.97 -5.76
CA GLY A 104 -1.12 -18.16 -6.60
C GLY A 104 -2.19 -19.19 -6.19
N ARG A 105 -2.86 -19.02 -5.04
CA ARG A 105 -4.02 -19.85 -4.65
C ARG A 105 -5.29 -19.50 -5.44
N TYR A 106 -5.33 -18.32 -6.04
CA TYR A 106 -6.54 -17.77 -6.64
C TYR A 106 -6.35 -17.52 -8.14
N ALA A 107 -7.43 -17.62 -8.90
CA ALA A 107 -7.47 -17.18 -10.29
C ALA A 107 -7.61 -15.65 -10.31
N ILE A 108 -6.46 -14.96 -10.36
CA ILE A 108 -6.39 -13.50 -10.45
C ILE A 108 -5.89 -13.13 -11.83
N ASP A 109 -6.60 -12.24 -12.51
CA ASP A 109 -6.21 -11.76 -13.83
C ASP A 109 -4.89 -10.97 -13.76
N ASN A 110 -4.11 -11.05 -14.84
CA ASN A 110 -2.83 -10.35 -14.91
C ASN A 110 -3.02 -8.83 -14.77
N ASP A 111 -4.06 -8.29 -15.39
CA ASP A 111 -4.32 -6.84 -15.39
C ASP A 111 -4.70 -6.35 -13.99
N ASP A 112 -5.41 -7.16 -13.20
CA ASP A 112 -5.70 -6.86 -11.79
C ASP A 112 -4.42 -6.85 -10.96
N MET A 113 -3.52 -7.83 -11.16
CA MET A 113 -2.22 -7.87 -10.50
C MET A 113 -1.33 -6.68 -10.90
N LEU A 114 -1.31 -6.37 -12.19
CA LEU A 114 -0.56 -5.26 -12.77
C LEU A 114 -1.09 -3.92 -12.25
N TYR A 115 -2.42 -3.75 -12.19
CA TYR A 115 -3.06 -2.57 -11.61
C TYR A 115 -2.70 -2.40 -10.13
N VAL A 116 -2.82 -3.45 -9.32
CA VAL A 116 -2.45 -3.39 -7.89
C VAL A 116 -0.99 -2.98 -7.72
N LEU A 117 -0.08 -3.49 -8.56
CA LEU A 117 1.33 -3.09 -8.54
C LEU A 117 1.52 -1.58 -8.75
N THR A 118 0.77 -0.97 -9.66
CA THR A 118 0.82 0.49 -9.89
C THR A 118 0.54 1.28 -8.62
N THR A 119 -0.37 0.79 -7.77
CA THR A 119 -0.80 1.53 -6.58
C THR A 119 0.32 1.66 -5.54
N PHE A 120 1.27 0.73 -5.53
CA PHE A 120 2.45 0.81 -4.67
C PHE A 120 3.48 1.87 -5.14
N ILE A 121 3.44 2.22 -6.43
CA ILE A 121 4.34 3.20 -7.04
C ILE A 121 3.71 4.59 -6.94
N TYR A 122 2.54 4.77 -7.56
CA TYR A 122 2.01 6.10 -7.86
C TYR A 122 1.25 6.71 -6.68
N GLU A 123 0.55 5.93 -5.86
CA GLU A 123 -0.21 6.50 -4.73
C GLU A 123 0.71 7.16 -3.69
N PRO A 124 1.86 6.56 -3.30
CA PRO A 124 2.84 7.26 -2.46
C PRO A 124 3.42 8.51 -3.11
N ILE A 125 3.71 8.46 -4.41
CA ILE A 125 4.25 9.62 -5.15
C ILE A 125 3.27 10.79 -5.12
N ASP A 126 2.01 10.54 -5.49
CA ASP A 126 0.97 11.56 -5.52
C ASP A 126 0.69 12.12 -4.12
N TRP A 127 0.58 11.23 -3.12
CA TRP A 127 0.38 11.63 -1.74
C TRP A 127 1.51 12.52 -1.21
N ILE A 128 2.77 12.11 -1.39
CA ILE A 128 3.92 12.84 -0.86
C ILE A 128 4.09 14.17 -1.59
N ASN A 129 3.85 14.22 -2.90
CA ASN A 129 3.93 15.48 -3.65
C ASN A 129 2.83 16.48 -3.26
N ALA A 130 1.66 16.00 -2.80
CA ALA A 130 0.57 16.82 -2.32
C ALA A 130 0.68 17.22 -0.83
N HIS A 131 1.20 16.32 0.02
CA HIS A 131 1.08 16.41 1.49
C HIS A 131 2.40 16.27 2.25
N GLY A 132 3.47 15.85 1.59
CA GLY A 132 4.79 15.73 2.19
C GLY A 132 5.37 17.08 2.64
N TRP A 133 6.37 17.03 3.51
CA TRP A 133 7.12 18.22 3.96
C TRP A 133 8.03 18.81 2.88
N ARG A 134 8.30 18.02 1.83
CA ARG A 134 8.85 18.42 0.54
C ARG A 134 8.29 17.48 -0.53
N ARG A 135 8.37 17.90 -1.80
CA ARG A 135 8.12 17.00 -2.94
C ARG A 135 9.22 15.95 -3.07
N LEU A 136 8.88 14.81 -3.66
CA LEU A 136 9.85 13.82 -4.08
C LEU A 136 10.76 14.40 -5.15
N THR A 137 12.01 13.97 -5.14
CA THR A 137 12.94 14.17 -6.24
C THR A 137 12.65 13.17 -7.36
N GLU A 138 13.12 13.47 -8.57
CA GLU A 138 13.04 12.54 -9.69
C GLU A 138 13.72 11.19 -9.37
N HIS A 139 14.82 11.21 -8.63
CA HIS A 139 15.51 10.00 -8.19
C HIS A 139 14.63 9.13 -7.29
N GLU A 140 13.86 9.73 -6.38
CA GLU A 140 12.92 8.97 -5.53
C GLU A 140 11.75 8.41 -6.35
N THR A 141 11.24 9.18 -7.30
CA THR A 141 10.15 8.75 -8.19
C THR A 141 10.58 7.55 -9.05
N LEU A 142 11.72 7.64 -9.72
CA LEU A 142 12.26 6.56 -10.56
C LEU A 142 12.68 5.35 -9.71
N ALA A 143 13.28 5.57 -8.54
CA ALA A 143 13.64 4.47 -7.64
C ALA A 143 12.41 3.67 -7.16
N ALA A 144 11.32 4.34 -6.81
CA ALA A 144 10.07 3.66 -6.44
C ALA A 144 9.50 2.83 -7.60
N PHE A 145 9.55 3.39 -8.82
CA PHE A 145 9.15 2.69 -10.04
C PHE A 145 10.00 1.44 -10.30
N HIS A 146 11.33 1.56 -10.33
CA HIS A 146 12.23 0.42 -10.55
C HIS A 146 12.12 -0.63 -9.45
N PHE A 147 12.02 -0.21 -8.18
CA PHE A 147 11.87 -1.12 -7.05
C PHE A 147 10.63 -2.02 -7.20
N TYR A 148 9.46 -1.44 -7.44
CA TYR A 148 8.23 -2.23 -7.58
C TYR A 148 8.13 -2.96 -8.92
N ARG A 149 8.74 -2.45 -9.99
CA ARG A 149 8.87 -3.21 -11.24
C ARG A 149 9.62 -4.52 -11.00
N GLU A 150 10.73 -4.48 -10.28
CA GLU A 150 11.51 -5.68 -9.91
C GLU A 150 10.75 -6.64 -8.98
N VAL A 151 9.92 -6.10 -8.08
CA VAL A 151 8.99 -6.91 -7.27
C VAL A 151 7.95 -7.59 -8.17
N GLY A 152 7.32 -6.86 -9.09
CA GLY A 152 6.31 -7.39 -10.01
C GLY A 152 6.85 -8.51 -10.91
N ILE A 153 8.06 -8.34 -11.45
CA ILE A 153 8.75 -9.37 -12.25
C ILE A 153 8.94 -10.64 -11.41
N ARG A 154 9.40 -10.53 -10.16
CA ARG A 154 9.58 -11.68 -9.24
C ARG A 154 8.26 -12.30 -8.78
N MET A 155 7.15 -11.57 -8.91
CA MET A 155 5.80 -12.09 -8.70
C MET A 155 5.24 -12.82 -9.93
N GLY A 156 5.92 -12.75 -11.09
CA GLY A 156 5.46 -13.34 -12.33
C GLY A 156 4.37 -12.53 -13.03
N ILE A 157 4.22 -11.25 -12.68
CA ILE A 157 3.30 -10.34 -13.37
C ILE A 157 3.87 -10.05 -14.76
N ARG A 158 3.03 -10.19 -15.78
CA ARG A 158 3.41 -10.03 -17.19
C ARG A 158 3.12 -8.62 -17.67
N ASP A 159 3.79 -8.25 -18.76
CA ASP A 159 3.54 -7.02 -19.52
C ASP A 159 3.69 -5.73 -18.68
N ILE A 160 4.60 -5.74 -17.70
CA ILE A 160 4.92 -4.56 -16.90
C ILE A 160 5.69 -3.55 -17.78
N PRO A 161 5.15 -2.35 -18.04
CA PRO A 161 5.83 -1.38 -18.89
C PRO A 161 7.21 -1.00 -18.34
N ALA A 162 8.14 -0.74 -19.25
CA ALA A 162 9.51 -0.34 -18.90
C ALA A 162 9.63 1.17 -18.68
N ASP A 163 8.68 1.94 -19.18
CA ASP A 163 8.60 3.39 -19.03
C ASP A 163 7.63 3.82 -17.91
N PHE A 164 8.02 4.88 -17.20
CA PHE A 164 7.27 5.41 -16.06
C PHE A 164 5.90 5.97 -16.48
N ASP A 165 5.86 6.74 -17.57
CA ASP A 165 4.66 7.44 -18.02
C ASP A 165 3.70 6.48 -18.75
N GLU A 166 4.22 5.48 -19.45
CA GLU A 166 3.41 4.38 -20.00
C GLU A 166 2.70 3.62 -18.89
N PHE A 167 3.40 3.25 -17.81
CA PHE A 167 2.78 2.50 -16.71
C PHE A 167 1.78 3.36 -15.91
N LEU A 168 2.04 4.66 -15.78
CA LEU A 168 1.08 5.61 -15.22
C LEU A 168 -0.17 5.76 -16.11
N SER A 169 0.02 5.76 -17.43
CA SER A 169 -1.07 5.82 -18.41
C SER A 169 -1.94 4.58 -18.34
N PHE A 170 -1.33 3.39 -18.22
CA PHE A 170 -2.03 2.13 -17.96
C PHE A 170 -2.90 2.23 -16.70
N LYS A 171 -2.32 2.65 -15.55
CA LYS A 171 -3.08 2.83 -14.29
C LYS A 171 -4.32 3.69 -14.51
N ARG A 172 -4.15 4.86 -15.13
CA ARG A 172 -5.25 5.80 -15.37
C ARG A 172 -6.32 5.23 -16.30
N ALA A 173 -5.93 4.49 -17.33
CA ALA A 173 -6.86 3.84 -18.25
C ALA A 173 -7.66 2.73 -17.54
N TYR A 174 -6.96 1.84 -16.86
CA TYR A 174 -7.56 0.75 -16.10
C TYR A 174 -8.57 1.27 -15.06
N GLU A 175 -8.25 2.35 -14.34
CA GLU A 175 -9.18 2.97 -13.38
C GLU A 175 -10.44 3.50 -14.05
N ARG A 176 -10.32 4.23 -15.17
CA ARG A 176 -11.48 4.77 -15.90
C ARG A 176 -12.40 3.68 -16.43
N GLU A 177 -11.82 2.56 -16.87
CA GLU A 177 -12.56 1.45 -17.47
C GLU A 177 -13.20 0.55 -16.41
N THR A 178 -12.54 0.40 -15.26
CA THR A 178 -12.88 -0.64 -14.30
C THR A 178 -13.62 -0.13 -13.08
N PHE A 179 -13.36 1.11 -12.63
CA PHE A 179 -13.96 1.63 -11.40
C PHE A 179 -15.45 1.84 -11.59
N ARG A 180 -16.23 1.11 -10.81
CA ARG A 180 -17.69 1.16 -10.82
C ARG A 180 -18.22 0.67 -9.50
N PHE A 181 -19.46 1.06 -9.20
CA PHE A 181 -20.11 0.56 -8.00
C PHE A 181 -20.28 -0.96 -8.05
N ALA A 182 -19.94 -1.62 -6.94
CA ALA A 182 -20.29 -3.01 -6.68
C ALA A 182 -20.54 -3.19 -5.18
N GLU A 183 -21.47 -4.09 -4.83
CA GLU A 183 -21.81 -4.34 -3.43
C GLU A 183 -20.60 -4.90 -2.65
N SER A 184 -19.75 -5.71 -3.30
CA SER A 184 -18.48 -6.18 -2.73
C SER A 184 -17.51 -5.03 -2.42
N ASN A 185 -17.41 -4.01 -3.29
CA ASN A 185 -16.59 -2.82 -3.02
C ASN A 185 -17.04 -2.17 -1.71
N ARG A 186 -18.34 -1.90 -1.58
CA ARG A 186 -18.94 -1.26 -0.40
C ARG A 186 -18.63 -2.02 0.88
N LYS A 187 -18.79 -3.35 0.86
CA LYS A 187 -18.50 -4.21 2.02
C LYS A 187 -17.02 -4.15 2.42
N ILE A 188 -16.10 -4.37 1.49
CA ILE A 188 -14.66 -4.36 1.76
C ILE A 188 -14.19 -2.99 2.24
N GLY A 189 -14.67 -1.91 1.63
CA GLY A 189 -14.42 -0.55 2.07
C GLY A 189 -14.95 -0.29 3.49
N THR A 190 -16.11 -0.85 3.84
CA THR A 190 -16.71 -0.74 5.17
C THR A 190 -15.87 -1.48 6.20
N TYR A 191 -15.49 -2.74 5.95
CA TYR A 191 -14.66 -3.51 6.88
C TYR A 191 -13.31 -2.83 7.17
N THR A 192 -12.69 -2.27 6.14
CA THR A 192 -11.41 -1.55 6.28
C THR A 192 -11.60 -0.25 7.07
N THR A 193 -12.69 0.48 6.82
CA THR A 193 -13.02 1.69 7.58
C THR A 193 -13.27 1.38 9.06
N GLU A 194 -14.02 0.30 9.36
CA GLU A 194 -14.26 -0.15 10.72
C GLU A 194 -12.99 -0.60 11.43
N MET A 195 -12.08 -1.29 10.72
CA MET A 195 -10.76 -1.64 11.24
C MET A 195 -9.98 -0.40 11.69
N PHE A 196 -9.91 0.65 10.86
CA PHE A 196 -9.26 1.90 11.23
C PHE A 196 -9.96 2.59 12.41
N ALA A 197 -11.29 2.63 12.42
CA ALA A 197 -12.05 3.19 13.53
C ALA A 197 -11.76 2.45 14.85
N ASN A 198 -11.64 1.13 14.81
CA ASN A 198 -11.36 0.29 15.98
C ASN A 198 -9.97 0.51 16.59
N TRP A 199 -9.08 1.24 15.93
CA TRP A 199 -7.82 1.68 16.53
C TRP A 199 -7.98 2.76 17.59
N PHE A 200 -9.14 3.42 17.62
CA PHE A 200 -9.43 4.54 18.49
C PHE A 200 -10.50 4.19 19.55
N PRO A 201 -10.50 4.90 20.69
CA PRO A 201 -11.58 4.83 21.67
C PRO A 201 -12.94 5.07 21.03
N GLY A 202 -13.98 4.39 21.55
CA GLY A 202 -15.36 4.42 21.03
C GLY A 202 -15.87 5.82 20.61
N PRO A 203 -15.72 6.86 21.45
CA PRO A 203 -16.20 8.21 21.14
C PRO A 203 -15.56 8.85 19.89
N LEU A 204 -14.34 8.47 19.52
CA LEU A 204 -13.64 9.05 18.36
C LEU A 204 -13.96 8.33 17.05
N ARG A 205 -14.56 7.12 17.10
CA ARG A 205 -14.81 6.28 15.92
C ARG A 205 -15.64 6.98 14.83
N PRO A 206 -16.74 7.70 15.14
CA PRO A 206 -17.52 8.41 14.12
C PRO A 206 -16.69 9.45 13.35
N ALA A 207 -15.83 10.20 14.06
CA ALA A 207 -14.93 11.17 13.45
C ALA A 207 -13.88 10.49 12.54
N VAL A 208 -13.37 9.32 12.94
CA VAL A 208 -12.45 8.54 12.11
C VAL A 208 -13.11 8.07 10.82
N ARG A 209 -14.34 7.53 10.88
CA ARG A 209 -15.09 7.10 9.69
C ARG A 209 -15.32 8.27 8.72
N LEU A 210 -15.67 9.44 9.25
CA LEU A 210 -15.87 10.63 8.44
C LEU A 210 -14.54 11.13 7.85
N GLY A 211 -13.44 11.05 8.61
CA GLY A 211 -12.10 11.40 8.15
C GLY A 211 -11.57 10.47 7.05
N VAL A 212 -11.85 9.17 7.11
CA VAL A 212 -11.55 8.22 6.02
C VAL A 212 -12.28 8.66 4.76
N ARG A 213 -13.61 8.85 4.83
CA ARG A 213 -14.42 9.29 3.68
C ARG A 213 -13.97 10.65 3.12
N ALA A 214 -13.50 11.56 3.98
CA ALA A 214 -13.01 12.87 3.57
C ALA A 214 -11.71 12.83 2.76
N LEU A 215 -10.97 11.72 2.85
CA LEU A 215 -9.71 11.47 2.13
C LEU A 215 -9.89 10.57 0.90
N LEU A 216 -11.06 9.96 0.70
CA LEU A 216 -11.40 9.24 -0.53
C LEU A 216 -11.74 10.27 -1.63
N ASP A 217 -11.25 10.04 -2.84
CA ASP A 217 -11.64 10.85 -3.99
C ASP A 217 -13.06 10.50 -4.48
N GLU A 218 -13.60 11.33 -5.37
CA GLU A 218 -14.97 11.17 -5.89
C GLU A 218 -15.18 9.85 -6.64
N THR A 219 -14.16 9.36 -7.36
CA THR A 219 -14.24 8.10 -8.09
C THR A 219 -14.32 6.93 -7.11
N MET A 220 -13.53 6.97 -6.05
CA MET A 220 -13.56 5.97 -4.98
C MET A 220 -14.89 6.00 -4.24
N LEU A 221 -15.37 7.18 -3.84
CA LEU A 221 -16.67 7.34 -3.16
C LEU A 221 -17.81 6.76 -4.01
N THR A 222 -17.81 7.04 -5.31
CA THR A 222 -18.77 6.48 -6.27
C THR A 222 -18.65 4.96 -6.39
N ALA A 223 -17.44 4.43 -6.51
CA ALA A 223 -17.19 2.99 -6.63
C ALA A 223 -17.56 2.20 -5.36
N PHE A 224 -17.48 2.84 -4.18
CA PHE A 224 -17.97 2.26 -2.92
C PHE A 224 -19.47 2.52 -2.69
N GLY A 225 -20.05 3.51 -3.37
CA GLY A 225 -21.35 4.05 -3.04
C GLY A 225 -21.38 4.61 -1.61
N PHE A 226 -20.32 5.28 -1.18
CA PHE A 226 -20.25 5.98 0.11
C PHE A 226 -20.68 7.42 -0.03
N ASP A 227 -21.45 7.90 0.94
CA ASP A 227 -21.78 9.33 1.00
C ASP A 227 -20.52 10.16 1.26
N PRO A 228 -20.30 11.24 0.49
CA PRO A 228 -19.16 12.12 0.69
C PRO A 228 -19.17 12.70 2.11
N ALA A 229 -17.98 12.90 2.66
CA ALA A 229 -17.86 13.68 3.89
C ALA A 229 -18.23 15.16 3.60
N PRO A 230 -18.72 15.91 4.60
CA PRO A 230 -18.93 17.34 4.46
C PRO A 230 -17.67 18.05 3.96
N ALA A 231 -17.81 18.97 3.00
CA ALA A 231 -16.68 19.63 2.34
C ALA A 231 -15.72 20.33 3.32
N TRP A 232 -16.22 20.83 4.45
CA TRP A 232 -15.39 21.42 5.50
C TRP A 232 -14.41 20.39 6.09
N MET A 233 -14.78 19.12 6.17
CA MET A 233 -13.94 18.08 6.74
C MET A 233 -12.80 17.71 5.80
N SER A 234 -13.03 17.61 4.50
CA SER A 234 -11.95 17.41 3.52
C SER A 234 -10.95 18.56 3.56
N ARG A 235 -11.42 19.81 3.69
CA ARG A 235 -10.55 20.98 3.89
C ARG A 235 -9.78 20.91 5.21
N ALA A 236 -10.44 20.51 6.30
CA ALA A 236 -9.79 20.34 7.60
C ALA A 236 -8.74 19.23 7.57
N ALA A 237 -9.02 18.10 6.91
CA ALA A 237 -8.08 17.00 6.72
C ALA A 237 -6.85 17.48 5.93
N ALA A 238 -7.05 18.12 4.77
CA ALA A 238 -5.96 18.70 3.98
C ALA A 238 -5.15 19.75 4.76
N GLY A 239 -5.82 20.62 5.52
CA GLY A 239 -5.20 21.60 6.41
C GLY A 239 -4.35 20.95 7.49
N SER A 240 -4.84 19.87 8.12
CA SER A 240 -4.11 19.12 9.14
C SER A 240 -2.85 18.44 8.58
N LEU A 241 -2.92 17.91 7.36
CA LEU A 241 -1.78 17.31 6.66
C LEU A 241 -0.71 18.37 6.36
N ARG A 242 -1.12 19.56 5.88
CA ARG A 242 -0.21 20.69 5.65
C ARG A 242 0.42 21.20 6.94
N ALA A 243 -0.35 21.32 8.03
CA ALA A 243 0.16 21.72 9.34
C ALA A 243 1.20 20.71 9.84
N ARG A 244 0.90 19.41 9.76
CA ARG A 244 1.86 18.34 10.07
C ARG A 244 3.13 18.47 9.23
N SER A 245 2.98 18.65 7.92
CA SER A 245 4.09 18.80 6.98
C SER A 245 5.00 19.98 7.33
N ALA A 246 4.42 21.13 7.69
CA ALA A 246 5.16 22.30 8.17
C ALA A 246 5.95 22.02 9.46
N VAL A 247 5.35 21.29 10.42
CA VAL A 247 6.05 20.87 11.65
C VAL A 247 7.20 19.92 11.32
N VAL A 248 6.97 18.89 10.51
CA VAL A 248 7.98 17.89 10.14
C VAL A 248 9.17 18.54 9.42
N ARG A 249 8.93 19.57 8.61
CA ARG A 249 9.99 20.33 7.93
C ARG A 249 11.01 20.96 8.88
N GLN A 250 10.59 21.33 10.09
CA GLN A 250 11.45 21.95 11.11
C GLN A 250 12.18 20.93 12.00
N LEU A 251 11.82 19.64 11.93
CA LEU A 251 12.45 18.60 12.73
C LEU A 251 13.82 18.21 12.16
N PRO A 252 14.79 17.79 13.00
CA PRO A 252 16.07 17.27 12.50
C PRO A 252 15.89 16.03 11.62
N PRO A 253 16.85 15.73 10.73
CA PRO A 253 16.81 14.53 9.89
C PRO A 253 16.81 13.27 10.76
N ARG A 254 16.04 12.25 10.36
CA ARG A 254 15.99 10.98 11.10
C ARG A 254 17.31 10.23 10.92
N LYS A 255 17.98 9.88 12.02
CA LYS A 255 19.22 9.08 11.96
C LYS A 255 18.98 7.57 11.85
N LYS A 256 17.84 7.09 12.36
CA LYS A 256 17.44 5.68 12.30
C LYS A 256 16.27 5.53 11.34
N VAL A 257 16.30 4.47 10.53
CA VAL A 257 15.17 4.13 9.67
C VAL A 257 13.94 3.86 10.55
N LYS A 258 12.81 4.45 10.17
CA LYS A 258 11.51 4.11 10.73
C LYS A 258 10.75 3.25 9.72
N PHE A 259 11.07 1.96 9.69
CA PHE A 259 10.33 1.02 8.86
C PHE A 259 8.84 0.97 9.25
N ALA A 260 8.02 0.42 8.36
CA ALA A 260 6.63 0.09 8.67
C ALA A 260 6.50 -0.70 10.00
N TRP A 261 7.55 -1.45 10.36
CA TRP A 261 7.77 -2.22 11.60
C TRP A 261 7.95 -1.34 12.82
N ASN A 262 6.84 -0.84 13.30
CA ASN A 262 6.77 -0.44 14.69
C ASN A 262 6.46 -1.69 15.52
N PRO A 263 6.97 -1.87 16.75
CA PRO A 263 6.47 -2.86 17.73
C PRO A 263 4.96 -2.78 18.06
N ARG A 264 4.18 -2.02 17.27
CA ARG A 264 2.74 -1.84 17.32
C ARG A 264 1.99 -2.55 16.18
N VAL A 265 2.63 -3.44 15.40
CA VAL A 265 1.89 -4.39 14.54
C VAL A 265 1.00 -5.20 15.48
N ARG A 266 -0.32 -4.99 15.41
CA ARG A 266 -1.24 -5.41 16.47
C ARG A 266 -1.36 -6.93 16.52
N THR A 267 -1.25 -7.58 15.37
CA THR A 267 -1.30 -9.04 15.25
C THR A 267 0.02 -9.72 15.64
N TYR A 268 1.17 -9.05 15.53
CA TYR A 268 2.51 -9.63 15.73
C TYR A 268 3.35 -8.80 16.71
N PRO A 269 3.04 -8.83 18.02
CA PRO A 269 3.81 -8.11 19.01
C PRO A 269 5.25 -8.63 19.05
N GLY A 270 6.23 -7.74 18.98
CA GLY A 270 7.66 -8.08 19.02
C GLY A 270 8.30 -8.40 17.66
N TYR A 271 7.55 -8.38 16.55
CA TYR A 271 8.15 -8.54 15.22
C TYR A 271 9.33 -7.57 15.00
N PRO A 272 10.49 -8.03 14.49
CA PRO A 272 10.75 -9.35 13.88
C PRO A 272 11.23 -10.44 14.85
N GLU A 273 11.44 -10.14 16.14
CA GLU A 273 11.96 -11.11 17.10
C GLU A 273 10.96 -12.25 17.30
N GLY A 274 11.34 -13.47 16.93
CA GLY A 274 10.49 -14.66 17.03
C GLY A 274 9.57 -14.93 15.83
N TYR A 275 9.62 -14.11 14.77
CA TYR A 275 8.80 -14.30 13.57
C TYR A 275 9.63 -14.31 12.29
N GLN A 276 9.31 -15.26 11.41
CA GLN A 276 9.82 -15.35 10.05
C GLN A 276 8.75 -14.91 9.05
N PRO A 277 9.12 -14.38 7.87
CA PRO A 277 8.14 -14.05 6.84
C PRO A 277 7.21 -15.22 6.49
N ARG A 278 7.70 -16.47 6.51
CA ARG A 278 6.89 -17.67 6.25
C ARG A 278 5.71 -17.88 7.19
N ASP A 279 5.76 -17.30 8.39
CA ASP A 279 4.71 -17.42 9.41
C ASP A 279 3.51 -16.50 9.10
N LEU A 280 3.68 -15.60 8.12
CA LEU A 280 2.69 -14.62 7.71
C LEU A 280 1.72 -15.18 6.67
N GLY A 281 0.60 -14.47 6.54
CA GLY A 281 -0.36 -14.66 5.49
C GLY A 281 -1.69 -15.26 5.94
N ALA A 282 -2.59 -15.39 4.97
CA ALA A 282 -3.93 -15.93 5.13
C ALA A 282 -3.88 -17.48 5.10
N PRO A 283 -4.82 -18.15 5.77
CA PRO A 283 -4.98 -19.59 5.66
C PRO A 283 -5.30 -20.04 4.23
N PRO A 284 -5.33 -21.35 3.96
CA PRO A 284 -5.83 -21.88 2.70
C PRO A 284 -7.23 -21.32 2.35
N PRO A 285 -7.59 -21.28 1.05
CA PRO A 285 -8.91 -20.82 0.64
C PRO A 285 -10.03 -21.59 1.38
N PRO A 286 -11.15 -20.94 1.75
CA PRO A 286 -12.30 -21.62 2.36
C PRO A 286 -12.74 -22.82 1.52
N GLU A 287 -13.18 -23.92 2.14
CA GLU A 287 -13.60 -25.13 1.41
C GLU A 287 -14.77 -24.85 0.46
N ASN A 288 -15.69 -23.97 0.87
CA ASN A 288 -16.85 -23.55 0.09
C ASN A 288 -16.57 -22.42 -0.93
N LEU A 289 -15.29 -22.07 -1.16
CA LEU A 289 -14.95 -21.09 -2.19
C LEU A 289 -15.27 -21.64 -3.59
N ASP A 290 -16.06 -20.87 -4.35
CA ASP A 290 -16.43 -21.14 -5.74
C ASP A 290 -15.19 -21.42 -6.61
N GLU A 291 -15.25 -22.46 -7.43
CA GLU A 291 -14.15 -22.96 -8.27
C GLU A 291 -13.58 -21.88 -9.17
N LYS A 292 -14.41 -20.93 -9.65
CA LYS A 292 -13.93 -19.84 -10.52
C LYS A 292 -12.86 -18.96 -9.87
N TRP A 293 -12.80 -18.94 -8.53
CA TRP A 293 -11.81 -18.16 -7.78
C TRP A 293 -10.56 -18.96 -7.48
N ARG A 294 -10.58 -20.29 -7.64
CA ARG A 294 -9.43 -21.15 -7.35
C ARG A 294 -8.49 -21.14 -8.54
N ASN A 295 -7.19 -21.15 -8.28
CA ASN A 295 -6.23 -21.32 -9.35
C ASN A 295 -6.23 -22.78 -9.83
N PRO A 296 -6.66 -23.09 -11.06
CA PRO A 296 -6.77 -24.46 -11.55
C PRO A 296 -5.41 -25.16 -11.67
N SER A 297 -4.31 -24.40 -11.76
CA SER A 297 -2.94 -24.96 -11.80
C SER A 297 -2.39 -25.39 -10.44
N ARG A 298 -3.13 -25.13 -9.35
CA ARG A 298 -2.68 -25.36 -7.96
C ARG A 298 -3.72 -25.99 -7.05
N THR A 299 -4.80 -26.55 -7.62
CA THR A 299 -5.73 -27.39 -6.87
C THR A 299 -4.98 -28.63 -6.37
N PRO A 300 -4.94 -28.93 -5.05
CA PRO A 300 -4.44 -30.21 -4.59
C PRO A 300 -5.26 -31.32 -5.25
N ALA A 301 -4.58 -32.29 -5.87
CA ALA A 301 -5.21 -33.53 -6.29
C ALA A 301 -5.82 -34.28 -5.10
#